data_AF-A0A9N8PUT7-F1
#
_entry.id   AF-A0A9N8PUT7-F1
#
_cell.length_a   1.000
_cell.length_b   1.000
_cell.length_c   1.000
_cell.angle_alpha   90.00
_cell.angle_beta   90.00
_cell.angle_gamma   90.00
#
_symmetry.space_group_name_H-M   'P 1'
#
loop_
_entity.id
_entity.type
_entity.pdbx_description
1 polymer ?
#
loop_
_entity_poly.entity_id
_entity_poly.type
_entity_poly.pdbx_seq_one_letter_code
_entity_poly.pdbx_strand_id
1 'polypeptide(L)'
;MVVQLSYRKSLRWVPGEPSEPTSTLVLDVGDFFVDLRILKATGDIDWAMAGKRTILSSSPRKCPPHRPRPLRPQRIIKSANFVPVKCQWTKEICSQNTEAHDDIGEFEDLPNGDALEKGSMPNPDNNDEIQAYEEVWGNLDIGSSDEPAWILRSKDGKGVTFVAKVGDWFQVLSKKQDGQFSVLREEKVKGEWVQRYAVGEKLPSIRELGEEVFSPKGWRQDTDVKVDGVTYAVYALEKA
;
A
#
# COMPACT_ATOMS: atom_id res chain seq x y z
N MET A 1 10.31 5.38 4.52
CA MET A 1 9.32 5.18 5.60
C MET A 1 9.15 3.68 5.70
N VAL A 2 9.04 3.14 6.90
CA VAL A 2 9.04 1.69 7.07
C VAL A 2 7.62 1.14 7.11
N VAL A 3 6.68 1.83 7.76
CA VAL A 3 5.26 1.48 7.76
C VAL A 3 4.46 2.70 7.33
N GLN A 4 3.49 2.52 6.43
CA GLN A 4 2.60 3.59 5.99
C GLN A 4 1.22 3.03 5.65
N LEU A 5 0.18 3.77 6.02
CA LEU A 5 -1.21 3.45 5.71
C LEU A 5 -1.82 4.62 4.93
N SER A 6 -2.02 4.42 3.64
CA SER A 6 -2.41 5.49 2.71
C SER A 6 -3.80 5.24 2.15
N TYR A 7 -4.59 6.30 1.99
CA TYR A 7 -5.86 6.26 1.26
C TYR A 7 -5.81 7.25 0.10
N ARG A 8 -6.44 6.88 -1.01
CA ARG A 8 -6.51 7.77 -2.16
C ARG A 8 -7.67 8.75 -2.00
N LYS A 9 -7.36 10.03 -2.19
CA LYS A 9 -8.33 11.14 -2.16
C LYS A 9 -8.94 11.40 -3.52
N SER A 10 -8.14 11.24 -4.58
CA SER A 10 -8.57 11.35 -5.96
C SER A 10 -7.59 10.71 -6.92
N LEU A 11 -8.11 10.23 -8.04
CA LEU A 11 -7.39 9.93 -9.27
C LEU A 11 -7.95 10.79 -10.41
N ARG A 12 -7.07 11.25 -11.30
CA ARG A 12 -7.45 11.70 -12.64
C ARG A 12 -6.53 11.12 -13.70
N TRP A 13 -7.13 10.74 -14.81
CA TRP A 13 -6.43 10.56 -16.08
C TRP A 13 -6.36 11.92 -16.78
N VAL A 14 -5.16 12.45 -17.06
CA VAL A 14 -5.02 13.80 -17.61
C VAL A 14 -5.53 13.83 -19.07
N PRO A 15 -6.35 14.83 -19.48
CA PRO A 15 -6.76 16.06 -18.77
C PRO A 15 -8.11 16.00 -18.04
N GLY A 16 -8.65 14.81 -17.78
CA GLY A 16 -9.92 14.61 -17.09
C GLY A 16 -9.96 15.17 -15.67
N GLU A 17 -11.17 15.29 -15.13
CA GLU A 17 -11.43 15.79 -13.79
C GLU A 17 -11.08 14.73 -12.71
N PRO A 18 -10.58 15.16 -11.54
CA PRO A 18 -10.33 14.25 -10.43
C PRO A 18 -11.62 13.66 -9.87
N SER A 19 -11.58 12.36 -9.59
CA SER A 19 -12.67 11.64 -8.93
C SER A 19 -12.12 10.57 -8.00
N GLU A 20 -12.95 10.05 -7.08
CA GLU A 20 -12.58 8.93 -6.22
C GLU A 20 -13.76 7.97 -6.07
N PRO A 21 -14.03 7.13 -7.08
CA PRO A 21 -15.14 6.18 -7.04
C PRO A 21 -14.88 5.01 -6.10
N THR A 22 -13.64 4.83 -5.60
CA THR A 22 -13.25 3.68 -4.79
C THR A 22 -12.99 4.01 -3.32
N SER A 23 -13.11 3.00 -2.47
CA SER A 23 -12.50 2.94 -1.15
C SER A 23 -11.10 2.35 -1.31
N THR A 24 -10.13 3.18 -1.70
CA THR A 24 -8.73 2.77 -1.87
C THR A 24 -7.98 2.85 -0.55
N LEU A 25 -7.29 1.77 -0.20
CA LEU A 25 -6.40 1.69 0.96
C LEU A 25 -5.16 0.86 0.61
N VAL A 26 -3.99 1.42 0.90
CA VAL A 26 -2.69 0.81 0.68
C VAL A 26 -1.97 0.63 2.02
N LEU A 27 -1.55 -0.61 2.28
CA LEU A 27 -0.71 -0.96 3.43
C LEU A 27 0.72 -1.15 2.92
N ASP A 28 1.63 -0.26 3.29
CA ASP A 28 3.06 -0.40 3.03
C ASP A 28 3.78 -0.85 4.31
N VAL A 29 4.57 -1.92 4.22
CA VAL A 29 5.43 -2.43 5.30
C VAL A 29 6.79 -2.82 4.72
N GLY A 30 7.85 -2.17 5.18
CA GLY A 30 9.19 -2.23 4.62
C GLY A 30 9.19 -1.85 3.12
N ASP A 31 9.62 -2.80 2.30
CA ASP A 31 9.63 -2.69 0.84
C ASP A 31 8.40 -3.34 0.19
N PHE A 32 7.41 -3.80 0.95
CA PHE A 32 6.25 -4.52 0.42
C PHE A 32 4.97 -3.71 0.59
N PHE A 33 4.02 -3.94 -0.31
CA PHE A 33 2.75 -3.23 -0.31
C PHE A 33 1.57 -4.16 -0.61
N VAL A 34 0.41 -3.75 -0.11
CA VAL A 34 -0.90 -4.34 -0.43
C VAL A 34 -1.88 -3.21 -0.74
N ASP A 35 -2.24 -3.05 -2.01
CA ASP A 35 -3.18 -2.04 -2.53
C ASP A 35 -4.52 -2.69 -2.88
N LEU A 36 -5.59 -2.22 -2.24
CA LEU A 36 -6.95 -2.67 -2.51
C LEU A 36 -7.86 -1.49 -2.81
N ARG A 37 -8.51 -1.54 -3.97
CA ARG A 37 -9.47 -0.54 -4.46
C ARG A 37 -10.82 -1.23 -4.70
N ILE A 38 -11.82 -0.83 -3.92
CA ILE A 38 -13.19 -1.34 -4.01
C ILE A 38 -14.11 -0.24 -4.48
N LEU A 39 -14.95 -0.48 -5.49
CA LEU A 39 -15.97 0.47 -5.94
C LEU A 39 -16.95 0.78 -4.80
N LYS A 40 -17.11 2.06 -4.46
CA LYS A 40 -18.04 2.50 -3.40
C LYS A 40 -19.49 2.18 -3.74
N ALA A 41 -19.84 2.19 -5.02
CA ALA A 41 -21.21 2.01 -5.50
C ALA A 41 -21.67 0.55 -5.44
N THR A 42 -20.80 -0.40 -5.77
CA THR A 42 -21.18 -1.81 -5.92
C THR A 42 -20.53 -2.73 -4.88
N GLY A 43 -19.40 -2.34 -4.32
CA GLY A 43 -18.58 -3.20 -3.48
C GLY A 43 -17.69 -4.17 -4.27
N ASP A 44 -17.65 -4.06 -5.60
CA ASP A 44 -16.82 -4.89 -6.46
C ASP A 44 -15.35 -4.44 -6.45
N ILE A 45 -14.47 -5.35 -6.85
CA ILE A 45 -13.05 -5.04 -7.05
C ILE A 45 -12.91 -4.12 -8.25
N ASP A 46 -12.40 -2.91 -8.02
CA ASP A 46 -11.96 -2.01 -9.08
C ASP A 46 -10.56 -2.44 -9.54
N TRP A 47 -9.62 -2.46 -8.59
CA TRP A 47 -8.26 -2.92 -8.80
C TRP A 47 -7.67 -3.38 -7.47
N ALA A 48 -6.96 -4.51 -7.48
CA ALA A 48 -6.25 -5.00 -6.32
C ALA A 48 -4.90 -5.58 -6.73
N MET A 49 -3.85 -5.27 -5.97
CA MET A 49 -2.49 -5.69 -6.27
C MET A 49 -1.60 -5.70 -5.04
N ALA A 50 -0.58 -6.55 -5.06
CA ALA A 50 0.41 -6.64 -4.00
C ALA A 50 1.76 -7.03 -4.58
N GLY A 51 2.83 -6.62 -3.89
CA GLY A 51 4.19 -6.90 -4.35
C GLY A 51 5.24 -6.06 -3.63
N LYS A 52 6.29 -5.72 -4.36
CA LYS A 52 7.46 -5.00 -3.85
C LYS A 52 7.55 -3.59 -4.43
N ARG A 53 7.76 -2.61 -3.56
CA ARG A 53 8.08 -1.23 -3.86
C ARG A 53 9.59 -1.02 -3.80
N THR A 54 10.17 -0.41 -4.83
CA THR A 54 11.58 -0.02 -4.88
C THR A 54 11.70 1.48 -5.06
N ILE A 55 12.51 2.13 -4.22
CA ILE A 55 12.82 3.56 -4.37
C ILE A 55 13.95 3.71 -5.39
N LEU A 56 13.64 4.24 -6.57
CA LEU A 56 14.59 4.45 -7.67
C LEU A 56 15.44 5.71 -7.48
N SER A 57 14.83 6.79 -6.96
CA SER A 57 15.57 7.99 -6.60
C SER A 57 14.91 8.70 -5.42
N SER A 58 15.75 9.23 -4.53
CA SER A 58 15.32 10.13 -3.46
C SER A 58 16.37 11.22 -3.25
N SER A 59 15.93 12.45 -2.98
CA SER A 59 16.84 13.47 -2.48
C SER A 59 17.25 13.14 -1.04
N PRO A 60 18.51 13.36 -0.62
CA PRO A 60 18.84 13.34 0.79
C PRO A 60 18.02 14.41 1.51
N ARG A 61 17.17 14.03 2.46
CA ARG A 61 16.47 14.98 3.34
C ARG A 61 17.52 15.84 4.04
N LYS A 62 17.68 17.11 3.64
CA LYS A 62 18.38 18.09 4.48
C LYS A 62 17.46 18.45 5.64
N CYS A 63 17.50 17.69 6.73
CA CYS A 63 17.12 18.23 8.03
C CYS A 63 18.13 19.35 8.35
N PRO A 64 17.71 20.62 8.53
CA PRO A 64 18.60 21.58 9.16
C PRO A 64 18.73 21.19 10.63
N PRO A 65 19.94 20.96 11.17
CA PRO A 65 20.09 20.79 12.60
C PRO A 65 19.65 22.08 13.30
N HIS A 66 18.80 21.95 14.31
CA HIS A 66 18.44 23.03 15.22
C HIS A 66 19.70 23.69 15.82
N ARG A 67 19.86 24.99 15.57
CA ARG A 67 20.19 26.04 16.57
C ARG A 67 20.18 27.43 15.90
N PRO A 68 19.62 28.47 16.54
CA PRO A 68 19.74 29.83 16.04
C PRO A 68 21.14 30.39 16.34
N ARG A 69 21.79 30.97 15.33
CA ARG A 69 22.96 31.85 15.48
C ARG A 69 22.71 33.13 14.66
N PRO A 70 22.98 34.33 15.16
CA PRO A 70 22.51 35.54 14.49
C PRO A 70 23.39 35.92 13.28
N LEU A 71 22.67 36.17 12.18
CA LEU A 71 22.84 37.14 11.09
C LEU A 71 24.24 37.35 10.48
N ARG A 72 24.40 36.83 9.26
CA ARG A 72 25.15 37.47 8.16
C ARG A 72 24.17 37.69 6.99
N PRO A 73 24.38 38.69 6.11
CA PRO A 73 23.49 38.93 4.98
C PRO A 73 23.57 37.71 4.05
N GLN A 74 22.47 36.97 3.94
CA GLN A 74 22.40 35.78 3.10
C GLN A 74 22.33 36.21 1.64
N ARG A 75 23.37 35.83 0.89
CA ARG A 75 23.31 35.70 -0.56
C ARG A 75 22.18 34.72 -0.86
N ILE A 76 21.18 35.14 -1.63
CA ILE A 76 20.06 34.29 -2.07
C ILE A 76 20.66 33.09 -2.81
N ILE A 77 20.70 31.92 -2.17
CA ILE A 77 21.02 30.66 -2.83
C ILE A 77 19.76 30.27 -3.59
N LYS A 78 19.79 30.46 -4.91
CA LYS A 78 18.77 29.94 -5.81
C LYS A 78 18.69 28.42 -5.64
N SER A 79 17.49 27.93 -5.30
CA SER A 79 16.99 26.58 -5.57
C SER A 79 17.95 25.42 -5.29
N ALA A 80 17.84 24.83 -4.09
CA ALA A 80 18.27 23.44 -3.92
C ALA A 80 17.35 22.56 -4.79
N ASN A 81 17.91 21.90 -5.80
CA ASN A 81 17.20 20.99 -6.70
C ASN A 81 16.43 19.94 -5.88
N PHE A 82 15.11 20.11 -5.79
CA PHE A 82 14.20 19.09 -5.27
C PHE A 82 14.13 17.98 -6.31
N VAL A 83 14.68 16.80 -6.01
CA VAL A 83 14.44 15.60 -6.83
C VAL A 83 13.22 14.90 -6.22
N PRO A 84 12.10 14.77 -6.97
CA PRO A 84 10.93 14.04 -6.50
C PRO A 84 11.31 12.60 -6.17
N VAL A 85 10.60 12.01 -5.20
CA VAL A 85 10.82 10.61 -4.86
C VAL A 85 10.23 9.76 -5.98
N LYS A 86 11.06 8.94 -6.61
CA LYS A 86 10.64 8.04 -7.68
C LYS A 86 10.56 6.62 -7.15
N CYS A 87 9.40 6.00 -7.30
CA CYS A 87 9.15 4.63 -6.87
C CYS A 87 8.78 3.76 -8.07
N GLN A 88 9.12 2.48 -7.96
CA GLN A 88 8.69 1.42 -8.85
C GLN A 88 7.95 0.36 -8.05
N TRP A 89 6.80 -0.10 -8.55
CA TRP A 89 6.03 -1.18 -7.95
C TRP A 89 6.05 -2.39 -8.88
N THR A 90 6.75 -3.42 -8.43
CA THR A 90 6.75 -4.74 -9.07
C THR A 90 5.65 -5.57 -8.43
N LYS A 91 4.63 -5.88 -9.22
CA LYS A 91 3.41 -6.59 -8.79
C LYS A 91 3.66 -8.10 -8.85
N GLU A 92 3.44 -8.80 -7.73
CA GLU A 92 3.41 -10.28 -7.72
C GLU A 92 2.01 -10.82 -8.05
N ILE A 93 0.97 -10.08 -7.68
CA ILE A 93 -0.43 -10.36 -8.04
C ILE A 93 -1.16 -9.08 -8.43
N CYS A 94 -2.08 -9.20 -9.39
CA CYS A 94 -2.94 -8.13 -9.87
C CYS A 94 -4.28 -8.68 -10.37
N SER A 95 -5.39 -8.02 -10.01
CA SER A 95 -6.73 -8.39 -10.48
C SER A 95 -6.96 -8.08 -11.96
N GLN A 96 -6.26 -7.10 -12.51
CA GLN A 96 -6.37 -6.66 -13.91
C GLN A 96 -5.36 -7.36 -14.85
N ASN A 97 -4.67 -8.41 -14.37
CA ASN A 97 -3.63 -9.13 -15.12
C ASN A 97 -2.46 -8.25 -15.61
N THR A 98 -2.16 -7.15 -14.91
CA THR A 98 -1.08 -6.22 -15.27
C THR A 98 0.23 -6.54 -14.54
N GLU A 99 0.44 -7.75 -14.00
CA GLU A 99 1.64 -8.09 -13.21
C GLU A 99 2.94 -7.95 -14.02
N ALA A 100 2.87 -8.13 -15.34
CA ALA A 100 4.02 -7.98 -16.23
C ALA A 100 4.48 -6.52 -16.43
N HIS A 101 3.68 -5.55 -15.96
CA HIS A 101 3.98 -4.13 -16.08
C HIS A 101 4.43 -3.57 -14.73
N ASP A 102 5.67 -3.10 -14.66
CA ASP A 102 6.13 -2.30 -13.53
C ASP A 102 5.50 -0.91 -13.62
N ASP A 103 4.89 -0.46 -12.52
CA ASP A 103 4.38 0.90 -12.43
C ASP A 103 5.50 1.79 -11.87
N ILE A 104 5.67 2.97 -12.46
CA ILE A 104 6.63 3.97 -11.99
C ILE A 104 5.89 5.27 -11.73
N GLY A 105 6.09 5.80 -10.54
CA GLY A 105 5.41 6.99 -10.02
C GLY A 105 6.40 7.94 -9.38
N GLU A 106 6.13 9.23 -9.52
CA GLU A 106 6.91 10.32 -8.94
C GLU A 106 6.05 11.06 -7.91
N PHE A 107 6.58 11.20 -6.69
CA PHE A 107 5.89 11.81 -5.57
C PHE A 107 6.40 13.23 -5.28
N GLU A 108 5.43 14.11 -5.02
CA GLU A 108 5.61 15.46 -4.51
C GLU A 108 4.79 15.62 -3.23
N ASP A 109 5.44 16.08 -2.14
CA ASP A 109 4.73 16.41 -0.90
C ASP A 109 3.91 17.70 -1.11
N LEU A 110 2.62 17.66 -0.75
CA LEU A 110 1.72 18.80 -0.81
C LEU A 110 1.74 19.59 0.51
N PRO A 111 1.49 20.93 0.49
CA PRO A 111 1.55 21.77 1.69
C PRO A 111 0.59 21.38 2.82
N ASN A 112 -0.46 20.61 2.50
CA ASN A 112 -1.45 20.13 3.45
C ASN A 112 -1.09 18.77 4.11
N GLY A 113 0.08 18.22 3.79
CA GLY A 113 0.55 16.92 4.30
C GLY A 113 0.15 15.70 3.48
N ASP A 114 -0.54 15.90 2.35
CA ASP A 114 -0.82 14.85 1.36
C ASP A 114 0.38 14.66 0.42
N ALA A 115 0.34 13.61 -0.40
CA ALA A 115 1.29 13.40 -1.49
C ALA A 115 0.56 13.42 -2.85
N LEU A 116 1.16 14.07 -3.82
CA LEU A 116 0.76 14.00 -5.23
C LEU A 116 1.67 12.99 -5.92
N GLU A 117 1.08 11.93 -6.45
CA GLU A 117 1.74 10.98 -7.32
C GLU A 117 1.43 11.29 -8.78
N LYS A 118 2.46 11.26 -9.64
CA LYS A 118 2.32 11.39 -11.09
C LYS A 118 2.99 10.20 -11.76
N GLY A 119 2.34 9.64 -12.76
CA GLY A 119 2.89 8.53 -13.52
C GLY A 119 2.24 8.40 -14.88
N SER A 120 2.53 7.30 -15.55
CA SER A 120 1.83 6.90 -16.77
C SER A 120 1.71 5.38 -16.79
N MET A 121 0.51 4.88 -17.07
CA MET A 121 0.23 3.44 -17.13
C MET A 121 -0.91 3.19 -18.13
N PRO A 122 -1.15 1.92 -18.55
CA PRO A 122 -2.32 1.56 -19.34
C PRO A 122 -3.60 2.02 -18.63
N ASN A 123 -4.47 2.76 -19.33
CA ASN A 123 -5.77 3.16 -18.82
C ASN A 123 -6.87 2.17 -19.27
N PRO A 124 -7.48 1.40 -18.35
CA PRO A 124 -8.57 0.49 -18.68
C PRO A 124 -9.80 1.18 -19.30
N ASP A 125 -10.03 2.46 -18.97
CA ASP A 125 -11.13 3.25 -19.52
C ASP A 125 -10.88 3.72 -20.96
N ASN A 126 -9.64 3.60 -21.44
CA ASN A 126 -9.21 4.01 -22.78
C ASN A 126 -8.50 2.87 -23.51
N ASN A 127 -9.09 1.66 -23.48
CA ASN A 127 -8.58 0.46 -24.17
C ASN A 127 -7.10 0.15 -23.86
N ASP A 128 -6.68 0.34 -22.61
CA ASP A 128 -5.31 0.11 -22.13
C ASP A 128 -4.23 0.95 -22.83
N GLU A 129 -4.60 2.07 -23.47
CA GLU A 129 -3.62 3.03 -23.96
C GLU A 129 -2.85 3.68 -22.81
N ILE A 130 -1.55 3.91 -23.01
CA ILE A 130 -0.72 4.57 -22.00
C ILE A 130 -1.20 6.01 -21.83
N GLN A 131 -1.65 6.34 -20.62
CA GLN A 131 -2.11 7.67 -20.27
C GLN A 131 -1.44 8.16 -18.99
N ALA A 132 -1.18 9.47 -18.94
CA ALA A 132 -0.69 10.11 -17.73
C ALA A 132 -1.81 10.19 -16.67
N TYR A 133 -1.45 9.90 -15.42
CA TYR A 133 -2.36 10.01 -14.30
C TYR A 133 -1.77 10.90 -13.20
N GLU A 134 -2.66 11.42 -12.37
CA GLU A 134 -2.32 12.04 -11.10
C GLU A 134 -3.20 11.47 -9.99
N GLU A 135 -2.57 11.02 -8.91
CA GLU A 135 -3.24 10.54 -7.70
C GLU A 135 -2.87 11.42 -6.51
N VAL A 136 -3.86 11.77 -5.69
CA VAL A 136 -3.64 12.48 -4.43
C VAL A 136 -3.85 11.50 -3.28
N TRP A 137 -2.83 11.35 -2.44
CA TRP A 137 -2.78 10.38 -1.36
C TRP A 137 -2.80 11.08 0.00
N GLY A 138 -3.74 10.69 0.85
CA GLY A 138 -3.73 11.01 2.27
C GLY A 138 -3.15 9.88 3.09
N ASN A 139 -2.77 10.18 4.33
CA ASN A 139 -2.26 9.21 5.29
C ASN A 139 -3.23 9.02 6.46
N LEU A 140 -3.38 7.79 6.92
CA LEU A 140 -4.04 7.49 8.19
C LEU A 140 -2.98 7.43 9.29
N ASP A 141 -3.27 8.06 10.42
CA ASP A 141 -2.44 7.94 11.61
C ASP A 141 -2.65 6.55 12.21
N ILE A 142 -1.57 5.78 12.32
CA ILE A 142 -1.58 4.41 12.84
C ILE A 142 -1.49 4.44 14.38
N GLY A 143 -1.23 5.61 14.98
CA GLY A 143 -0.91 5.75 16.39
C GLY A 143 0.42 5.08 16.73
N SER A 144 1.12 5.56 17.77
CA SER A 144 2.30 4.83 18.27
C SER A 144 1.83 3.55 18.97
N SER A 145 2.12 2.40 18.39
CA SER A 145 1.80 1.08 18.95
C SER A 145 3.08 0.26 19.12
N ASP A 146 3.11 -0.59 20.16
CA ASP A 146 4.15 -1.63 20.24
C ASP A 146 3.79 -2.86 19.39
N GLU A 147 2.60 -2.88 18.77
CA GLU A 147 2.23 -3.92 17.82
C GLU A 147 2.98 -3.73 16.49
N PRO A 148 3.67 -4.76 15.98
CA PRO A 148 4.33 -4.66 14.70
C PRO A 148 3.32 -4.73 13.54
N ALA A 149 3.65 -4.03 12.47
CA ALA A 149 3.03 -4.20 11.15
C ALA A 149 3.74 -5.32 10.38
N TRP A 150 3.00 -6.03 9.54
CA TRP A 150 3.57 -7.15 8.79
C TRP A 150 2.82 -7.47 7.50
N ILE A 151 3.53 -8.11 6.58
CA ILE A 151 3.00 -8.67 5.33
C ILE A 151 3.49 -10.11 5.20
N LEU A 152 2.58 -11.02 4.92
CA LEU A 152 2.80 -12.44 4.67
C LEU A 152 2.47 -12.78 3.22
N ARG A 153 3.17 -13.77 2.66
CA ARG A 153 2.90 -14.32 1.33
C ARG A 153 2.84 -15.85 1.37
N SER A 154 1.74 -16.45 0.88
CA SER A 154 1.50 -17.90 0.99
C SER A 154 2.52 -18.74 0.23
N LYS A 155 2.81 -19.95 0.71
CA LYS A 155 3.74 -20.93 0.12
C LYS A 155 3.09 -22.30 -0.15
N ASP A 156 1.77 -22.38 -0.16
CA ASP A 156 1.02 -23.63 -0.27
C ASP A 156 0.85 -24.15 -1.71
N GLY A 157 1.30 -23.38 -2.70
CA GLY A 157 1.22 -23.75 -4.11
C GLY A 157 -0.18 -23.64 -4.73
N LYS A 158 -1.18 -23.14 -4.01
CA LYS A 158 -2.59 -23.06 -4.48
C LYS A 158 -2.93 -21.75 -5.18
N GLY A 159 -1.92 -20.97 -5.53
CA GLY A 159 -2.02 -19.59 -5.95
C GLY A 159 -1.08 -18.73 -5.13
N VAL A 160 -1.33 -17.42 -5.11
CA VAL A 160 -0.58 -16.46 -4.31
C VAL A 160 -1.57 -15.67 -3.45
N THR A 161 -1.34 -15.68 -2.15
CA THR A 161 -2.14 -14.94 -1.16
C THR A 161 -1.23 -14.04 -0.35
N PHE A 162 -1.55 -12.75 -0.32
CA PHE A 162 -0.95 -11.76 0.57
C PHE A 162 -1.89 -11.51 1.75
N VAL A 163 -1.34 -11.50 2.97
CA VAL A 163 -2.06 -11.14 4.20
C VAL A 163 -1.27 -10.03 4.88
N ALA A 164 -1.91 -8.91 5.19
CA ALA A 164 -1.25 -7.75 5.78
C ALA A 164 -2.03 -7.20 6.97
N LYS A 165 -1.30 -6.77 8.00
CA LYS A 165 -1.86 -6.01 9.14
C LYS A 165 -1.01 -4.77 9.40
N VAL A 166 -1.67 -3.61 9.53
CA VAL A 166 -1.08 -2.34 9.94
C VAL A 166 -2.04 -1.69 10.93
N GLY A 167 -1.64 -1.60 12.20
CA GLY A 167 -2.51 -1.10 13.28
C GLY A 167 -3.85 -1.84 13.31
N ASP A 168 -4.94 -1.07 13.21
CA ASP A 168 -6.33 -1.55 13.20
C ASP A 168 -6.83 -2.01 11.82
N TRP A 169 -5.95 -2.15 10.82
CA TRP A 169 -6.33 -2.54 9.46
C TRP A 169 -5.74 -3.87 9.05
N PHE A 170 -6.57 -4.70 8.42
CA PHE A 170 -6.21 -6.02 7.93
C PHE A 170 -6.71 -6.20 6.49
N GLN A 171 -5.82 -6.62 5.57
CA GLN A 171 -6.19 -6.91 4.18
C GLN A 171 -5.65 -8.27 3.73
N VAL A 172 -6.46 -8.98 2.94
CA VAL A 172 -6.06 -10.20 2.24
C VAL A 172 -6.37 -10.08 0.76
N LEU A 173 -5.39 -10.39 -0.08
CA LEU A 173 -5.55 -10.48 -1.53
C LEU A 173 -5.12 -11.88 -1.96
N SER A 174 -5.91 -12.54 -2.77
CA SER A 174 -5.60 -13.89 -3.25
C SER A 174 -5.89 -14.02 -4.72
N LYS A 175 -4.91 -14.53 -5.47
CA LYS A 175 -5.06 -14.95 -6.87
C LYS A 175 -4.80 -16.44 -6.99
N LYS A 176 -5.81 -17.18 -7.42
CA LYS A 176 -5.71 -18.63 -7.70
C LYS A 176 -5.00 -18.89 -9.02
N GLN A 177 -4.60 -20.14 -9.25
CA GLN A 177 -3.94 -20.55 -10.50
C GLN A 177 -4.83 -20.39 -11.74
N ASP A 178 -6.15 -20.47 -11.58
CA ASP A 178 -7.14 -20.26 -12.65
C ASP A 178 -7.43 -18.77 -12.91
N GLY A 179 -6.76 -17.86 -12.20
CA GLY A 179 -6.93 -16.42 -12.32
C GLY A 179 -8.03 -15.83 -11.44
N GLN A 180 -8.80 -16.64 -10.70
CA GLN A 180 -9.81 -16.12 -9.80
C GLN A 180 -9.17 -15.24 -8.71
N PHE A 181 -9.70 -14.03 -8.55
CA PHE A 181 -9.23 -13.05 -7.58
C PHE A 181 -10.24 -12.89 -6.44
N SER A 182 -9.76 -12.92 -5.20
CA SER A 182 -10.57 -12.73 -4.00
C SER A 182 -9.88 -11.75 -3.07
N VAL A 183 -10.67 -10.95 -2.35
CA VAL A 183 -10.16 -9.92 -1.43
C VAL A 183 -10.97 -9.86 -0.14
N LEU A 184 -10.30 -9.46 0.93
CA LEU A 184 -10.90 -9.19 2.24
C LEU A 184 -10.28 -7.90 2.81
N ARG A 185 -11.11 -7.02 3.37
CA ARG A 185 -10.68 -5.90 4.21
C ARG A 185 -11.44 -5.94 5.52
N GLU A 186 -10.72 -5.92 6.62
CA GLU A 186 -11.26 -5.83 7.97
C GLU A 186 -10.62 -4.65 8.70
N GLU A 187 -11.40 -4.03 9.58
CA GLU A 187 -10.97 -2.88 10.39
C GLU A 187 -11.40 -3.10 11.84
N LYS A 188 -10.52 -2.81 12.79
CA LYS A 188 -10.83 -2.85 14.22
C LYS A 188 -11.51 -1.55 14.63
N VAL A 189 -12.79 -1.63 15.00
CA VAL A 189 -13.60 -0.49 15.42
C VAL A 189 -14.05 -0.70 16.85
N LYS A 190 -13.66 0.20 17.76
CA LYS A 190 -13.98 0.10 19.21
C LYS A 190 -13.57 -1.25 19.82
N GLY A 191 -12.44 -1.79 19.37
CA GLY A 191 -11.87 -3.06 19.86
C GLY A 191 -12.39 -4.31 19.15
N GLU A 192 -13.37 -4.21 18.26
CA GLU A 192 -13.93 -5.34 17.53
C GLU A 192 -13.56 -5.28 16.04
N TRP A 193 -13.12 -6.40 15.47
CA TRP A 193 -12.87 -6.49 14.03
C TRP A 193 -14.18 -6.55 13.27
N VAL A 194 -14.33 -5.67 12.29
CA VAL A 194 -15.49 -5.56 11.41
C VAL A 194 -15.05 -5.83 9.97
N GLN A 195 -15.77 -6.72 9.28
CA GLN A 195 -15.58 -6.93 7.85
C GLN A 195 -16.10 -5.70 7.09
N ARG A 196 -15.21 -5.00 6.38
CA ARG A 196 -15.56 -3.87 5.51
C ARG A 196 -15.91 -4.33 4.11
N TYR A 197 -15.10 -5.22 3.55
CA TYR A 197 -15.29 -5.78 2.21
C TYR A 197 -14.87 -7.23 2.17
N ALA A 198 -15.61 -8.06 1.45
CA ALA A 198 -15.23 -9.43 1.11
C ALA A 198 -15.81 -9.76 -0.27
N VAL A 199 -14.95 -10.09 -1.23
CA VAL A 199 -15.35 -10.41 -2.62
C VAL A 199 -14.61 -11.67 -3.05
N GLY A 200 -15.33 -12.61 -3.68
CA GLY A 200 -14.78 -13.89 -4.13
C GLY A 200 -14.90 -15.01 -3.09
N GLU A 201 -13.91 -15.89 -3.04
CA GLU A 201 -13.87 -17.01 -2.09
C GLU A 201 -13.64 -16.53 -0.65
N LYS A 202 -13.96 -17.41 0.31
CA LYS A 202 -13.65 -17.17 1.72
C LYS A 202 -12.13 -17.15 1.93
N LEU A 203 -11.64 -16.05 2.51
CA LEU A 203 -10.23 -15.83 2.84
C LEU A 203 -10.00 -15.87 4.37
N PRO A 204 -8.75 -16.07 4.83
CA PRO A 204 -8.41 -15.98 6.25
C PRO A 204 -8.86 -14.63 6.82
N SER A 205 -9.63 -14.67 7.90
CA SER A 205 -10.24 -13.49 8.53
C SER A 205 -9.71 -13.35 9.96
N ILE A 206 -9.15 -12.20 10.31
CA ILE A 206 -8.71 -11.92 11.68
C ILE A 206 -9.91 -11.78 12.63
N ARG A 207 -11.05 -11.32 12.11
CA ARG A 207 -12.31 -11.29 12.83
C ARG A 207 -12.80 -12.69 13.23
N GLU A 208 -12.72 -13.66 12.33
CA GLU A 208 -13.23 -15.01 12.59
C GLU A 208 -12.22 -15.90 13.35
N LEU A 209 -10.93 -15.80 13.00
CA LEU A 209 -9.88 -16.64 13.58
C LEU A 209 -9.29 -16.06 14.87
N GLY A 210 -9.42 -14.75 15.08
CA GLY A 210 -8.87 -14.03 16.23
C GLY A 210 -7.41 -13.59 16.03
N GLU A 211 -7.00 -12.57 16.78
CA GLU A 211 -5.66 -11.97 16.69
C GLU A 211 -4.55 -12.92 17.08
N GLU A 212 -4.82 -13.89 17.97
CA GLU A 212 -3.85 -14.86 18.44
C GLU A 212 -3.33 -15.77 17.31
N VAL A 213 -4.19 -16.11 16.34
CA VAL A 213 -3.81 -16.90 15.16
C VAL A 213 -2.82 -16.14 14.28
N PHE A 214 -2.92 -14.81 14.25
CA PHE A 214 -2.06 -13.91 13.49
C PHE A 214 -0.98 -13.24 14.36
N SER A 215 -0.69 -13.79 15.55
CA SER A 215 0.27 -13.19 16.47
C SER A 215 1.69 -13.27 15.91
N PRO A 216 2.39 -12.12 15.73
CA PRO A 216 3.74 -12.08 15.18
C PRO A 216 4.83 -12.46 16.19
N LYS A 217 4.44 -12.99 17.35
CA LYS A 217 5.37 -13.33 18.43
C LYS A 217 6.37 -14.39 17.96
N GLY A 218 7.64 -13.99 17.90
CA GLY A 218 8.74 -14.86 17.46
C GLY A 218 8.91 -14.94 15.95
N TRP A 219 8.11 -14.22 15.16
CA TRP A 219 8.31 -14.11 13.72
C TRP A 219 9.58 -13.32 13.41
N ARG A 220 10.16 -13.61 12.26
CA ARG A 220 11.30 -12.89 11.69
C ARG A 220 11.05 -12.71 10.21
N GLN A 221 11.43 -11.56 9.67
CA GLN A 221 11.39 -11.35 8.23
C GLN A 221 12.24 -12.42 7.51
N ASP A 222 11.82 -12.81 6.31
CA ASP A 222 12.43 -13.83 5.46
C ASP A 222 12.43 -15.25 6.07
N THR A 223 11.53 -15.50 7.02
CA THR A 223 11.29 -16.85 7.57
C THR A 223 9.88 -17.34 7.26
N ASP A 224 9.67 -18.65 7.40
CA ASP A 224 8.38 -19.28 7.19
C ASP A 224 7.63 -19.43 8.51
N VAL A 225 6.34 -19.06 8.49
CA VAL A 225 5.41 -19.17 9.62
C VAL A 225 4.18 -19.94 9.18
N LYS A 226 3.48 -20.54 10.14
CA LYS A 226 2.24 -21.27 9.87
C LYS A 226 1.08 -20.55 10.53
N VAL A 227 0.10 -20.14 9.73
CA VAL A 227 -1.10 -19.42 10.16
C VAL A 227 -2.30 -20.18 9.61
N ASP A 228 -3.22 -20.57 10.48
CA ASP A 228 -4.43 -21.34 10.13
C ASP A 228 -4.17 -22.52 9.17
N GLY A 229 -3.16 -23.34 9.46
CA GLY A 229 -2.84 -24.51 8.64
C GLY A 229 -2.03 -24.21 7.37
N VAL A 230 -1.91 -22.94 6.95
CA VAL A 230 -1.20 -22.51 5.74
C VAL A 230 0.19 -21.99 6.08
N THR A 231 1.19 -22.36 5.27
CA THR A 231 2.56 -21.84 5.39
C THR A 231 2.68 -20.52 4.63
N TYR A 232 3.23 -19.50 5.28
CA TYR A 232 3.52 -18.20 4.70
C TYR A 232 5.00 -17.84 4.89
N ALA A 233 5.58 -17.15 3.91
CA ALA A 233 6.81 -16.39 4.11
C ALA A 233 6.46 -15.04 4.75
N VAL A 234 7.23 -14.62 5.75
CA VAL A 234 7.15 -13.28 6.34
C VAL A 234 7.93 -12.31 5.45
N TYR A 235 7.23 -11.64 4.54
CA TYR A 235 7.84 -10.70 3.61
C TYR A 235 8.29 -9.41 4.31
N ALA A 236 7.47 -8.89 5.22
CA ALA A 236 7.79 -7.69 5.99
C ALA A 236 7.35 -7.85 7.44
N LEU A 237 8.15 -7.33 8.37
CA LEU A 237 7.83 -7.26 9.78
C LEU A 237 8.53 -6.06 10.40
N GLU A 238 7.76 -5.07 10.81
CA GLU A 238 8.28 -3.76 11.19
C GLU A 238 7.53 -3.19 12.40
N LYS A 239 8.18 -2.32 13.17
CA LYS A 239 7.50 -1.61 14.26
C LYS A 239 6.57 -0.54 13.67
N ALA A 240 5.28 -0.57 14.04
CA ALA A 240 4.29 0.42 13.61
C ALA A 240 4.42 1.75 14.35
#